data_AF-A0A392QKQ3-F1
#
_entry.id   AF-A0A392QKQ3-F1
#
_cell.length_a   1.000
_cell.length_b   1.000
_cell.length_c   1.000
_cell.angle_alpha   90.00
_cell.angle_beta   90.00
_cell.angle_gamma   90.00
#
_symmetry.space_group_name_H-M   'P 1'
#
loop_
_entity.id
_entity.type
_entity.pdbx_description
1 polymer ?
#
loop_
_entity_poly.entity_id
_entity_poly.type
_entity_poly.pdbx_seq_one_letter_code
_entity_poly.pdbx_strand_id
1 'polypeptide(L)'
;MMKFASFETIVEQIYKHAIPTPKNECSKGLQLGVSFAGGYIAGVLCAIVSHPADNLVSFLNNAKGATVGDAVKKFGVVGLFTRGLPLRIVMIGTLTGAQWGIYDAFKVFVGL
;
A
#
# COMPACT_ATOMS: atom_id res chain seq x y z
N MET A 1 4.17 -6.80 -8.63
CA MET A 1 4.01 -5.85 -9.73
C MET A 1 3.32 -4.56 -9.28
N MET A 2 2.04 -4.57 -8.85
CA MET A 2 1.32 -3.32 -8.50
C MET A 2 1.96 -2.50 -7.36
N LYS A 3 2.37 -3.14 -6.25
CA LYS A 3 3.03 -2.43 -5.14
C LYS A 3 4.36 -1.76 -5.53
N PHE A 4 5.12 -2.37 -6.45
CA PHE A 4 6.43 -1.88 -6.88
C PHE A 4 6.28 -0.70 -7.83
N ALA A 5 5.37 -0.81 -8.82
CA ALA A 5 5.04 0.29 -9.73
C ALA A 5 4.44 1.48 -8.98
N SER A 6 3.50 1.25 -8.06
CA SER A 6 2.93 2.33 -7.24
C SER A 6 3.98 2.98 -6.35
N PHE A 7 4.91 2.21 -5.78
CA PHE A 7 6.02 2.74 -4.98
C PHE A 7 6.94 3.64 -5.80
N GLU A 8 7.43 3.17 -6.96
CA GLU A 8 8.32 3.97 -7.82
C GLU A 8 7.66 5.26 -8.28
N THR A 9 6.40 5.20 -8.73
CA THR A 9 5.66 6.39 -9.14
C THR A 9 5.43 7.35 -7.98
N ILE A 10 5.05 6.86 -6.79
CA ILE A 10 4.85 7.74 -5.62
C ILE A 10 6.16 8.38 -5.20
N VAL A 11 7.25 7.61 -5.13
CA VAL A 11 8.56 8.14 -4.75
C VAL A 11 9.01 9.19 -5.77
N GLU A 12 8.87 8.92 -7.07
CA GLU A 12 9.17 9.89 -8.13
C GLU A 12 8.33 11.17 -7.97
N GLN A 13 7.04 11.04 -7.64
CA GLN A 13 6.15 12.19 -7.40
C GLN A 13 6.54 12.98 -6.14
N ILE A 14 6.95 12.31 -5.06
CA ILE A 14 7.44 12.95 -3.83
C ILE A 14 8.72 13.74 -4.11
N TYR A 15 9.67 13.17 -4.86
CA TYR A 15 10.89 13.87 -5.26
C TYR A 15 10.64 14.97 -6.30
N LYS A 16 9.56 14.93 -7.09
CA LYS A 16 9.21 16.01 -8.03
C LYS A 16 8.48 17.17 -7.37
N HIS A 17 7.61 16.91 -6.39
CA HIS A 17 6.68 17.92 -5.85
C HIS A 17 6.95 18.33 -4.40
N ALA A 18 7.52 17.45 -3.57
CA ALA A 18 7.70 17.70 -2.14
C ALA A 18 9.16 17.97 -1.75
N ILE A 19 10.13 17.52 -2.54
CA ILE A 19 11.56 17.68 -2.24
C ILE A 19 12.27 18.25 -3.47
N PRO A 20 12.65 19.54 -3.50
CA PRO A 20 13.32 20.16 -4.64
C PRO A 20 14.77 19.69 -4.85
N THR A 21 15.25 18.73 -4.07
CA THR A 21 16.60 18.17 -4.14
C THR A 21 16.60 16.79 -4.84
N PRO A 22 17.53 16.54 -5.78
CA PRO A 22 17.68 15.25 -6.43
C PRO A 22 17.97 14.13 -5.40
N LYS A 23 17.48 12.91 -5.67
CA LYS A 23 17.70 11.71 -4.82
C LYS A 23 19.14 11.57 -4.32
N ASN A 24 20.11 11.84 -5.19
CA ASN A 24 21.54 11.71 -4.90
C ASN A 24 22.13 12.80 -3.99
N GLU A 25 21.43 13.92 -3.79
CA GLU A 25 21.87 15.02 -2.92
C GLU A 25 21.16 15.00 -1.56
N CYS A 26 20.15 14.14 -1.40
CA CYS A 26 19.43 13.99 -0.13
C CYS A 26 20.27 13.25 0.91
N SER A 27 20.26 13.73 2.16
CA SER A 27 20.87 13.02 3.29
C SER A 27 20.29 11.62 3.44
N LYS A 28 21.10 10.65 3.87
CA LYS A 28 20.72 9.25 4.10
C LYS A 28 19.42 9.12 4.90
N GLY A 29 19.24 9.93 5.95
CA GLY A 29 18.01 9.92 6.75
C GLY A 29 16.77 10.38 5.98
N LEU A 30 16.91 11.34 5.05
CA LEU A 30 15.83 11.83 4.21
C LEU A 30 15.44 10.78 3.17
N GLN A 31 16.41 10.09 2.56
CA GLN A 31 16.14 8.98 1.63
C GLN A 31 15.34 7.86 2.33
N LEU A 32 15.72 7.48 3.55
CA LEU A 32 15.01 6.47 4.35
C LEU A 32 13.59 6.91 4.72
N GLY A 33 13.42 8.18 5.10
CA GLY A 33 12.12 8.76 5.39
C GLY A 33 11.19 8.75 4.17
N VAL A 34 11.70 9.11 3.00
CA VAL A 34 10.94 9.08 1.73
C VAL A 34 10.58 7.66 1.33
N SER A 35 11.48 6.68 1.50
CA SER A 35 11.19 5.28 1.18
C SER A 35 10.15 4.68 2.12
N PHE A 36 10.17 5.02 3.41
CA PHE A 36 9.11 4.63 4.33
C PHE A 36 7.76 5.28 3.96
N ALA A 37 7.75 6.59 3.72
CA ALA A 37 6.53 7.33 3.36
C ALA A 37 5.95 6.88 2.01
N GLY A 38 6.80 6.70 0.99
CA GLY A 38 6.40 6.18 -0.30
C GLY A 38 5.88 4.75 -0.21
N GLY A 39 6.52 3.90 0.61
CA GLY A 39 6.06 2.54 0.90
C GLY A 39 4.69 2.52 1.60
N TYR A 40 4.46 3.44 2.55
CA TYR A 40 3.18 3.57 3.24
C TYR A 40 2.06 3.96 2.28
N ILE A 41 2.25 5.02 1.49
CA ILE A 41 1.25 5.52 0.53
C ILE A 41 0.98 4.46 -0.56
N ALA A 42 2.01 3.77 -1.05
CA ALA A 42 1.84 2.67 -2.00
C ALA A 42 1.04 1.52 -1.39
N GLY A 43 1.27 1.21 -0.11
CA GLY A 43 0.49 0.26 0.67
C GLY A 43 -0.98 0.66 0.79
N VAL A 44 -1.26 1.94 1.06
CA VAL A 44 -2.63 2.49 1.12
C VAL A 44 -3.35 2.34 -0.22
N LEU A 45 -2.73 2.73 -1.34
CA LEU A 45 -3.31 2.56 -2.67
C LEU A 45 -3.60 1.10 -2.98
N CYS A 46 -2.66 0.21 -2.66
CA CYS A 46 -2.84 -1.23 -2.85
C CYS A 46 -4.01 -1.76 -2.00
N ALA A 47 -4.14 -1.33 -0.75
CA ALA A 47 -5.24 -1.73 0.13
C ALA A 47 -6.59 -1.30 -0.44
N ILE A 48 -6.73 -0.05 -0.91
CA ILE A 48 -7.98 0.49 -1.47
C ILE A 48 -8.40 -0.27 -2.73
N VAL A 49 -7.48 -0.49 -3.67
CA VAL A 49 -7.79 -1.15 -4.95
C VAL A 49 -8.13 -2.63 -4.76
N SER A 50 -7.46 -3.32 -3.84
CA SER A 50 -7.70 -4.75 -3.59
C SER A 50 -8.88 -5.02 -2.65
N HIS A 51 -9.26 -4.06 -1.81
CA HIS A 51 -10.35 -4.17 -0.82
C HIS A 51 -11.62 -4.86 -1.26
N PRO A 52 -12.27 -4.48 -2.37
CA PRO A 52 -13.50 -5.14 -2.79
C PRO A 52 -13.30 -6.62 -3.12
N ALA A 53 -12.18 -6.97 -3.77
CA ALA A 53 -11.87 -8.35 -4.12
C ALA A 53 -11.57 -9.19 -2.87
N ASP A 54 -10.82 -8.65 -1.91
CA ASP A 54 -10.52 -9.35 -0.66
C ASP A 54 -11.75 -9.59 0.21
N ASN A 55 -12.65 -8.60 0.31
CA ASN A 55 -13.92 -8.76 1.02
C ASN A 55 -14.82 -9.81 0.35
N LEU A 56 -14.85 -9.81 -0.99
CA LEU A 56 -15.61 -10.78 -1.78
C LEU A 56 -15.07 -12.20 -1.59
N VAL A 57 -13.76 -12.41 -1.75
CA VAL A 57 -13.11 -13.72 -1.56
C VAL A 57 -13.28 -14.22 -0.13
N SER A 58 -13.13 -13.34 0.87
CA SER A 58 -13.34 -13.69 2.28
C SER A 58 -14.77 -14.15 2.57
N PHE A 59 -15.75 -13.54 1.90
CA PHE A 59 -17.14 -13.97 2.01
C PHE A 59 -17.39 -15.32 1.35
N LEU A 60 -16.91 -15.52 0.12
CA LEU A 60 -17.06 -16.78 -0.62
C LEU A 60 -16.38 -17.94 0.12
N ASN A 61 -15.26 -17.69 0.78
CA ASN A 61 -14.58 -18.68 1.62
C ASN A 61 -15.39 -19.03 2.89
N ASN A 62 -16.11 -18.06 3.49
CA ASN A 62 -16.92 -18.30 4.67
C ASN A 62 -18.27 -18.97 4.35
N ALA A 63 -18.90 -18.59 3.23
CA ALA A 63 -20.19 -19.09 2.81
C ALA A 63 -20.02 -20.08 1.64
N LYS A 64 -19.73 -21.35 1.96
CA LYS A 64 -19.58 -22.41 0.96
C LYS A 64 -20.87 -22.52 0.13
N GLY A 65 -20.75 -22.29 -1.18
CA GLY A 65 -21.88 -22.30 -2.13
C GLY A 65 -22.54 -20.94 -2.38
N ALA A 66 -22.10 -19.88 -1.70
CA ALA A 66 -22.56 -18.53 -2.01
C ALA A 66 -21.96 -18.04 -3.34
N THR A 67 -22.75 -17.26 -4.08
CA THR A 67 -22.30 -16.62 -5.33
C THR A 67 -21.87 -15.17 -5.07
N VAL A 68 -21.20 -14.56 -6.05
CA VAL A 68 -20.88 -13.12 -6.03
C VAL A 68 -22.15 -12.28 -5.85
N GLY A 69 -23.29 -12.72 -6.40
CA GLY A 69 -24.58 -12.05 -6.23
C GLY A 69 -25.08 -12.04 -4.79
N ASP A 70 -24.80 -13.10 -4.02
CA ASP A 70 -25.17 -13.18 -2.60
C ASP A 70 -24.30 -12.26 -1.74
N ALA A 71 -23.03 -12.08 -2.11
CA ALA A 71 -22.13 -11.13 -1.46
C ALA A 71 -22.62 -9.69 -1.64
N VAL A 72 -23.00 -9.33 -2.87
CA VAL A 72 -23.52 -8.00 -3.20
C VAL A 72 -24.86 -7.75 -2.49
N LYS A 73 -25.74 -8.75 -2.41
CA LYS A 73 -27.00 -8.63 -1.65
C LYS A 73 -26.77 -8.47 -0.14
N LYS A 74 -25.76 -9.13 0.42
CA LYS A 74 -25.51 -9.14 1.87
C LYS A 74 -24.77 -7.89 2.36
N PHE A 75 -23.78 -7.41 1.61
CA PHE A 75 -22.97 -6.26 2.02
C PHE A 75 -23.32 -4.97 1.29
N GLY A 76 -24.00 -5.04 0.14
CA GLY A 76 -24.13 -3.92 -0.77
C GLY A 76 -22.79 -3.55 -1.43
N VAL A 77 -22.85 -2.88 -2.57
CA VAL A 77 -21.65 -2.40 -3.27
C VAL A 77 -20.84 -1.46 -2.36
N VAL A 78 -21.49 -0.61 -1.57
CA VAL A 78 -20.80 0.28 -0.62
C VAL A 78 -20.12 -0.50 0.52
N GLY A 79 -20.75 -1.54 1.05
CA GLY A 79 -20.16 -2.34 2.13
C GLY A 79 -18.96 -3.17 1.68
N LEU A 80 -18.95 -3.62 0.42
CA LEU A 80 -17.78 -4.29 -0.18
C LEU A 80 -16.54 -3.39 -0.19
N PHE A 81 -16.70 -2.08 -0.41
CA PHE A 81 -15.59 -1.13 -0.49
C PHE A 81 -15.22 -0.48 0.84
N THR A 82 -16.15 -0.36 1.80
CA THR A 82 -15.91 0.41 3.04
C THR A 82 -15.67 -0.45 4.28
N ARG A 83 -16.20 -1.68 4.31
CA ARG A 83 -16.14 -2.54 5.50
C ARG A 83 -14.70 -2.99 5.78
N GLY A 84 -14.10 -2.51 6.87
CA GLY A 84 -12.75 -2.89 7.29
C GLY A 84 -11.61 -2.19 6.55
N LEU A 85 -11.91 -1.25 5.65
CA LEU A 85 -10.92 -0.53 4.86
C LEU A 85 -9.94 0.29 5.74
N PRO A 86 -10.38 1.05 6.76
CA PRO A 86 -9.45 1.83 7.58
C PRO A 86 -8.42 0.97 8.31
N LEU A 87 -8.85 -0.16 8.88
CA LEU A 87 -7.96 -1.10 9.56
C LEU A 87 -6.94 -1.71 8.60
N ARG A 88 -7.40 -2.05 7.39
CA ARG A 88 -6.55 -2.62 6.34
C ARG A 88 -5.53 -1.61 5.80
N ILE A 89 -5.92 -0.33 5.68
CA ILE A 89 -5.02 0.76 5.29
C ILE A 89 -3.90 0.90 6.32
N VAL A 90 -4.22 0.92 7.62
CA VAL A 90 -3.20 1.01 8.68
C VAL A 90 -2.28 -0.20 8.64
N MET A 91 -2.82 -1.41 8.55
CA MET A 91 -2.03 -2.64 8.57
C MET A 91 -1.16 -2.78 7.32
N ILE A 92 -1.74 -2.71 6.11
CA ILE A 92 -0.99 -2.89 4.85
C ILE A 92 -0.07 -1.70 4.57
N GLY A 93 -0.51 -0.48 4.87
CA GLY A 93 0.31 0.73 4.76
C GLY A 93 1.55 0.62 5.63
N THR A 94 1.39 0.32 6.93
CA THR A 94 2.53 0.20 7.86
C THR A 94 3.45 -0.96 7.51
N LEU A 95 2.90 -2.13 7.15
CA LEU A 95 3.71 -3.28 6.72
C LEU A 95 4.52 -2.97 5.46
N THR A 96 3.89 -2.35 4.46
CA THR A 96 4.58 -2.02 3.20
C THR A 96 5.60 -0.90 3.40
N GLY A 97 5.28 0.13 4.20
CA GLY A 97 6.22 1.18 4.59
C GLY A 97 7.43 0.62 5.33
N ALA A 98 7.22 -0.28 6.30
CA ALA A 98 8.32 -0.93 7.03
C ALA A 98 9.17 -1.82 6.12
N GLN A 99 8.56 -2.58 5.21
CA GLN A 99 9.28 -3.41 4.24
C GLN A 99 10.24 -2.57 3.38
N TRP A 100 9.76 -1.47 2.83
CA TRP A 100 10.59 -0.57 2.02
C TRP A 100 11.61 0.20 2.86
N GLY A 101 11.23 0.65 4.06
CA GLY A 101 12.12 1.34 4.98
C GLY A 101 13.31 0.47 5.42
N ILE A 102 13.05 -0.79 5.79
CA ILE A 102 14.12 -1.74 6.18
C ILE A 102 15.00 -2.09 4.97
N TYR A 103 14.39 -2.29 3.81
CA TYR A 103 15.11 -2.61 2.57
C TYR A 103 16.07 -1.48 2.17
N ASP A 104 15.62 -0.22 2.19
CA ASP A 104 16.47 0.93 1.88
C ASP A 104 17.46 1.24 3.01
N ALA A 105 17.10 1.01 4.28
CA ALA A 105 18.03 1.12 5.41
C ALA A 105 19.21 0.17 5.26
N PHE A 106 18.93 -1.06 4.84
CA PHE A 106 19.97 -2.04 4.56
C PHE A 106 20.86 -1.61 3.39
N LYS A 107 20.28 -1.11 2.28
CA LYS A 107 21.06 -0.59 1.14
C LYS A 107 22.00 0.53 1.54
N VAL A 108 21.48 1.53 2.25
CA VAL A 108 22.24 2.68 2.73
C VAL A 108 23.36 2.27 3.71
N PHE A 109 23.12 1.22 4.51
CA PHE A 109 24.11 0.63 5.41
C PHE A 109 25.25 -0.08 4.66
N VAL A 110 24.93 -0.86 3.61
CA VAL A 110 25.94 -1.54 2.79
C VAL A 110 26.59 -0.63 1.73
N GLY A 111 26.20 0.65 1.67
CA GLY A 111 26.81 1.67 0.79
C GLY A 111 26.30 1.65 -0.65
N LEU A 112 25.12 1.09 -0.88
CA LEU A 112 24.40 1.05 -2.17
C LEU A 112 23.35 2.16 -2.27
#